data_AF-A0A0K1EQL8-F1
#
_entry.id   AF-A0A0K1EQL8-F1
#
_cell.length_a   1.000
_cell.length_b   1.000
_cell.length_c   1.000
_cell.angle_alpha   90.00
_cell.angle_beta   90.00
_cell.angle_gamma   90.00
#
_symmetry.space_group_name_H-M   'P 1'
#
loop_
_entity.id
_entity.type
_entity.pdbx_description
1 polymer ?
#
loop_
_entity_poly.entity_id
_entity_poly.type
_entity_poly.pdbx_seq_one_letter_code
_entity_poly.pdbx_strand_id
1 'polypeptide(L)'
;MPEGPQRSGRVALLGRPNVGKSTLLNAALGHPLAIVSPTPQTTRDAILGVTHHGSAELILLDTPGLHRPLTELGRAMNDAAREAARSADVVLFMVEVPQVQGDKPRLPRPHPGDVTLLADLAPETIVILVLNKIDRIHDKRLLLPLMSAFGQLREFTAIVPLSALKKDGVAHVLDEVARHLPEAPWQHGAEEMTDRPTRFFAAEYVREQILRATKAEVPHACAVHIDRFFEPAGGGVVHIDATIHVERPGQKAIIIGAGAEMLKRIGTQARGRIEELVGRQVNLKLWVRISPDWRKSSRELQQLGYRDATGGASATGGTLLFANLPDDIEAPQGDEVDLDAPEEDDGLESEQIEIDEDETDDDSALSPQGDEADADSDDESGDSDEADEPAAEENQ
;
A
#
# COMPACT_ATOMS: atom_id res chain seq x y z
N MET A 1 -9.99 27.55 21.14
CA MET A 1 -11.16 27.30 20.26
C MET A 1 -11.01 28.15 19.02
N PRO A 2 -11.35 27.64 17.83
CA PRO A 2 -11.42 28.47 16.63
C PRO A 2 -12.57 29.48 16.73
N GLU A 3 -12.40 30.66 16.14
CA GLU A 3 -13.44 31.70 16.07
C GLU A 3 -14.22 31.58 14.74
N GLY A 4 -15.34 30.86 14.76
CA GLY A 4 -16.21 30.66 13.60
C GLY A 4 -17.10 29.43 13.73
N PRO A 5 -18.01 29.18 12.78
CA PRO A 5 -18.72 27.90 12.72
C PRO A 5 -17.73 26.75 12.53
N GLN A 6 -17.86 25.72 13.37
CA GLN A 6 -17.12 24.48 13.20
C GLN A 6 -17.73 23.67 12.05
N ARG A 7 -16.87 22.93 11.35
CA ARG A 7 -17.26 21.94 10.36
C ARG A 7 -16.60 20.61 10.69
N SER A 8 -17.30 19.52 10.45
CA SER A 8 -16.83 18.16 10.73
C SER A 8 -17.47 17.23 9.71
N GLY A 9 -16.70 16.31 9.14
CA GLY A 9 -17.23 15.38 8.14
C GLY A 9 -16.24 14.32 7.69
N ARG A 10 -16.78 13.28 7.07
CA ARG A 10 -16.07 12.09 6.59
C ARG A 10 -15.64 12.28 5.14
N VAL A 11 -14.38 11.96 4.86
CA VAL A 11 -13.71 12.30 3.60
C VAL A 11 -13.05 11.06 3.01
N ALA A 12 -13.66 10.44 2.00
CA ALA A 12 -13.14 9.20 1.42
C ALA A 12 -12.02 9.48 0.42
N LEU A 13 -10.82 8.94 0.65
CA LEU A 13 -9.75 8.91 -0.35
C LEU A 13 -10.03 7.75 -1.31
N LEU A 14 -10.54 8.04 -2.50
CA LEU A 14 -10.90 7.01 -3.48
C LEU A 14 -9.95 7.01 -4.68
N GLY A 15 -9.81 5.86 -5.34
CA GLY A 15 -8.97 5.71 -6.52
C GLY A 15 -8.27 4.35 -6.60
N ARG A 16 -7.67 4.06 -7.76
CA ARG A 16 -6.91 2.83 -8.04
C ARG A 16 -5.77 2.58 -7.03
N PRO A 17 -5.21 1.35 -6.98
CA PRO A 17 -3.95 1.10 -6.31
C PRO A 17 -2.86 2.09 -6.76
N ASN A 18 -1.93 2.41 -5.85
CA ASN A 18 -0.71 3.18 -6.09
C ASN A 18 -0.86 4.64 -6.57
N VAL A 19 -2.08 5.20 -6.69
CA VAL A 19 -2.28 6.64 -6.99
C VAL A 19 -1.82 7.57 -5.86
N GLY A 20 -1.46 7.04 -4.69
CA GLY A 20 -0.84 7.77 -3.57
C GLY A 20 -1.81 8.24 -2.48
N LYS A 21 -2.90 7.51 -2.24
CA LYS A 21 -3.93 7.83 -1.24
C LYS A 21 -3.39 7.90 0.19
N SER A 22 -2.77 6.82 0.65
CA SER A 22 -2.05 6.73 1.93
C SER A 22 -0.93 7.78 2.06
N THR A 23 -0.35 8.23 0.93
CA THR A 23 0.63 9.32 0.90
C THR A 23 -0.02 10.68 1.15
N LEU A 24 -1.23 10.93 0.61
CA LEU A 24 -2.00 12.14 0.90
C LEU A 24 -2.51 12.12 2.35
N LEU A 25 -2.96 10.98 2.86
CA LEU A 25 -3.32 10.81 4.28
C LEU A 25 -2.15 11.23 5.18
N ASN A 26 -0.98 10.61 5.02
CA ASN A 26 0.20 10.92 5.82
C ASN A 26 0.71 12.36 5.62
N ALA A 27 0.49 12.96 4.45
CA ALA A 27 0.83 14.36 4.20
C ALA A 27 -0.11 15.34 4.94
N ALA A 28 -1.41 15.06 4.97
CA ALA A 28 -2.46 15.85 5.62
C ALA A 28 -2.52 15.67 7.15
N LEU A 29 -2.16 14.47 7.64
CA LEU A 29 -1.92 14.19 9.06
C LEU A 29 -0.58 14.73 9.57
N GLY A 30 0.36 15.04 8.68
CA GLY A 30 1.74 15.35 9.04
C GLY A 30 2.62 14.13 9.36
N HIS A 31 2.03 13.08 9.96
CA HIS A 31 2.68 11.87 10.46
C HIS A 31 2.47 10.62 9.55
N PRO A 32 3.37 9.62 9.56
CA PRO A 32 3.32 8.45 8.68
C PRO A 32 2.35 7.35 9.16
N LEU A 33 1.07 7.67 9.36
CA LEU A 33 0.08 6.76 9.95
C LEU A 33 -0.13 5.48 9.11
N ALA A 34 -0.40 5.64 7.80
CA ALA A 34 -0.70 4.54 6.88
C ALA A 34 0.52 4.05 6.09
N ILE A 35 0.47 2.80 5.60
CA ILE A 35 1.57 2.17 4.85
C ILE A 35 1.70 2.79 3.44
N VAL A 36 2.92 3.22 3.07
CA VAL A 36 3.24 3.67 1.71
C VAL A 36 4.31 2.76 1.09
N SER A 37 3.98 2.13 -0.03
CA SER A 37 4.89 1.26 -0.81
C SER A 37 4.53 1.31 -2.31
N PRO A 38 5.48 1.09 -3.23
CA PRO A 38 5.18 0.87 -4.64
C PRO A 38 4.48 -0.47 -4.91
N THR A 39 4.48 -1.42 -3.97
CA THR A 39 3.77 -2.69 -4.08
C THR A 39 2.25 -2.45 -4.04
N PRO A 40 1.44 -2.92 -5.02
CA PRO A 40 -0.01 -2.77 -4.98
C PRO A 40 -0.67 -3.36 -3.73
N GLN A 41 -1.91 -2.94 -3.44
CA GLN A 41 -2.70 -3.46 -2.30
C GLN A 41 -2.06 -3.20 -0.92
N THR A 42 -1.40 -2.05 -0.73
CA THR A 42 -0.90 -1.58 0.58
C THR A 42 -2.02 -1.52 1.62
N THR A 43 -3.06 -0.72 1.36
CA THR A 43 -4.23 -0.55 2.22
C THR A 43 -5.22 -1.69 1.97
N ARG A 44 -5.58 -2.45 3.02
CA ARG A 44 -6.54 -3.58 2.96
C ARG A 44 -7.84 -3.29 3.71
N ASP A 45 -7.73 -2.61 4.84
CA ASP A 45 -8.85 -2.06 5.60
C ASP A 45 -8.86 -0.54 5.46
N ALA A 46 -10.01 0.10 5.65
CA ALA A 46 -10.08 1.56 5.65
C ALA A 46 -9.37 2.13 6.90
N ILE A 47 -8.33 2.94 6.70
CA ILE A 47 -7.62 3.63 7.78
C ILE A 47 -8.25 5.01 7.95
N LEU A 48 -8.82 5.26 9.12
CA LEU A 48 -9.34 6.57 9.52
C LEU A 48 -8.19 7.39 10.10
N GLY A 49 -8.01 8.60 9.58
CA GLY A 49 -7.11 9.61 10.11
C GLY A 49 -7.83 10.95 10.25
N VAL A 50 -7.73 11.59 11.41
CA VAL A 50 -8.34 12.89 11.70
C VAL A 50 -7.28 13.98 11.57
N THR A 51 -7.60 15.06 10.87
CA THR A 51 -6.76 16.27 10.83
C THR A 51 -7.62 17.53 10.97
N HIS A 52 -7.05 18.56 11.59
CA HIS A 52 -7.72 19.84 11.86
C HIS A 52 -7.15 20.93 10.96
N HIS A 53 -8.00 21.56 10.14
CA HIS A 53 -7.62 22.60 9.19
C HIS A 53 -8.53 23.82 9.35
N GLY A 54 -8.01 24.89 9.97
CA GLY A 54 -8.81 26.07 10.34
C GLY A 54 -9.86 25.74 11.41
N SER A 55 -11.15 25.95 11.11
CA SER A 55 -12.28 25.53 11.96
C SER A 55 -12.86 24.16 11.57
N ALA A 56 -12.28 23.46 10.59
CA ALA A 56 -12.77 22.20 10.07
C ALA A 56 -11.98 20.99 10.61
N GLU A 57 -12.71 19.94 11.01
CA GLU A 57 -12.21 18.60 11.29
C GLU A 57 -12.46 17.71 10.07
N LEU A 58 -11.38 17.15 9.50
CA LEU A 58 -11.42 16.32 8.31
C LEU A 58 -11.15 14.86 8.72
N ILE A 59 -12.19 14.03 8.71
CA ILE A 59 -12.12 12.60 9.04
C ILE A 59 -11.79 11.82 7.76
N LEU A 60 -10.51 11.76 7.42
CA LEU A 60 -9.98 11.16 6.20
C LEU A 60 -10.03 9.62 6.28
N LEU A 61 -10.60 8.98 5.27
CA LEU A 61 -10.66 7.51 5.15
C LEU A 61 -9.78 7.06 3.99
N ASP A 62 -8.56 6.58 4.25
CA ASP A 62 -7.73 5.94 3.22
C ASP A 62 -8.31 4.57 2.87
N THR A 63 -8.87 4.44 1.67
CA THR A 63 -9.49 3.18 1.24
C THR A 63 -8.49 2.25 0.55
N PRO A 64 -8.76 0.94 0.56
CA PRO A 64 -8.14 0.02 -0.39
C PRO A 64 -8.23 0.52 -1.83
N GLY A 65 -7.22 0.18 -2.65
CA GLY A 65 -7.23 0.49 -4.07
C GLY A 65 -8.26 -0.37 -4.81
N LEU A 66 -9.33 0.23 -5.32
CA LEU A 66 -10.37 -0.48 -6.08
C LEU A 66 -9.77 -1.15 -7.33
N HIS A 67 -9.99 -2.45 -7.46
CA HIS A 67 -9.43 -3.31 -8.50
C HIS A 67 -10.39 -4.46 -8.85
N ARG A 68 -10.18 -5.20 -9.94
CA ARG A 68 -10.99 -6.39 -10.24
C ARG A 68 -10.67 -7.49 -9.21
N PRO A 69 -11.63 -7.94 -8.39
CA PRO A 69 -11.34 -8.85 -7.29
C PRO A 69 -11.20 -10.29 -7.77
N LEU A 70 -10.12 -10.96 -7.35
CA LEU A 70 -9.84 -12.37 -7.66
C LEU A 70 -10.00 -13.31 -6.45
N THR A 71 -10.23 -12.76 -5.26
CA THR A 71 -10.30 -13.45 -3.96
C THR A 71 -11.41 -12.86 -3.08
N GLU A 72 -11.76 -13.52 -1.99
CA GLU A 72 -12.67 -12.94 -0.97
C GLU A 72 -12.06 -11.69 -0.33
N LEU A 73 -10.74 -11.68 -0.09
CA LEU A 73 -10.03 -10.49 0.37
C LEU A 73 -10.22 -9.32 -0.61
N GLY A 74 -10.04 -9.56 -1.91
CA GLY A 74 -10.22 -8.53 -2.93
C GLY A 74 -11.67 -8.01 -3.00
N ARG A 75 -12.67 -8.86 -2.71
CA ARG A 75 -14.07 -8.41 -2.55
C ARG A 75 -14.22 -7.53 -1.31
N ALA A 76 -13.83 -8.00 -0.14
CA ALA A 76 -13.92 -7.24 1.11
C ALA A 76 -13.22 -5.86 1.03
N MET A 77 -12.01 -5.80 0.45
CA MET A 77 -11.28 -4.56 0.17
C MET A 77 -12.10 -3.58 -0.69
N ASN A 78 -12.75 -4.06 -1.74
CA ASN A 78 -13.57 -3.22 -2.62
C ASN A 78 -14.87 -2.77 -1.95
N ASP A 79 -15.49 -3.65 -1.17
CA ASP A 79 -16.75 -3.37 -0.48
C ASP A 79 -16.53 -2.34 0.64
N ALA A 80 -15.41 -2.44 1.38
CA ALA A 80 -14.96 -1.42 2.34
C ALA A 80 -14.68 -0.06 1.68
N ALA A 81 -14.04 -0.04 0.50
CA ALA A 81 -13.79 1.20 -0.24
C ALA A 81 -15.09 1.86 -0.75
N ARG A 82 -16.08 1.05 -1.17
CA ARG A 82 -17.41 1.55 -1.55
C ARG A 82 -18.22 2.04 -0.34
N GLU A 83 -18.10 1.39 0.82
CA GLU A 83 -18.78 1.83 2.04
C GLU A 83 -18.17 3.13 2.60
N ALA A 84 -16.84 3.28 2.54
CA ALA A 84 -16.19 4.56 2.83
C ALA A 84 -16.70 5.68 1.91
N ALA A 85 -16.85 5.41 0.60
CA ALA A 85 -17.38 6.38 -0.36
C ALA A 85 -18.88 6.70 -0.16
N ARG A 86 -19.70 5.73 0.26
CA ARG A 86 -21.12 5.95 0.62
C ARG A 86 -21.31 6.73 1.91
N SER A 87 -20.40 6.58 2.87
CA SER A 87 -20.46 7.19 4.20
C SER A 87 -19.60 8.45 4.34
N ALA A 88 -19.27 9.11 3.23
CA ALA A 88 -18.47 10.33 3.19
C ALA A 88 -19.27 11.53 2.68
N ASP A 89 -19.11 12.67 3.35
CA ASP A 89 -19.63 13.97 2.92
C ASP A 89 -18.91 14.48 1.66
N VAL A 90 -17.62 14.12 1.51
CA VAL A 90 -16.77 14.49 0.37
C VAL A 90 -15.91 13.31 -0.08
N VAL A 91 -15.84 13.06 -1.39
CA VAL A 91 -14.91 12.08 -1.99
C VAL A 91 -13.73 12.80 -2.63
N LEU A 92 -12.52 12.51 -2.13
CA LEU A 92 -11.27 12.88 -2.79
C LEU A 92 -10.91 11.80 -3.81
N PHE A 93 -11.27 12.02 -5.06
CA PHE A 93 -11.00 11.08 -6.14
C PHE A 93 -9.59 11.28 -6.69
N MET A 94 -8.66 10.42 -6.26
CA MET A 94 -7.24 10.51 -6.58
C MET A 94 -6.87 9.73 -7.85
N VAL A 95 -6.15 10.40 -8.75
CA VAL A 95 -5.57 9.83 -9.97
C VAL A 95 -4.09 10.17 -10.09
N GLU A 96 -3.33 9.34 -10.79
CA GLU A 96 -1.95 9.63 -11.21
C GLU A 96 -1.97 10.18 -12.64
N VAL A 97 -1.25 11.28 -12.88
CA VAL A 97 -1.10 11.83 -14.23
C VAL A 97 -0.25 10.88 -15.08
N PRO A 98 -0.73 10.40 -16.25
CA PRO A 98 0.00 9.42 -17.06
C PRO A 98 1.38 9.91 -17.50
N GLN A 99 2.39 9.08 -17.29
CA GLN A 99 3.70 9.23 -17.94
C GLN A 99 3.54 8.94 -19.43
N VAL A 100 3.64 9.95 -20.29
CA VAL A 100 3.60 9.78 -21.74
C VAL A 100 4.97 9.29 -22.21
N GLN A 101 5.07 8.01 -22.56
CA GLN A 101 6.29 7.38 -23.05
C GLN A 101 6.31 7.30 -24.59
N GLY A 102 7.46 7.63 -25.19
CA GLY A 102 7.72 7.62 -26.63
C GLY A 102 7.42 8.95 -27.34
N ASP A 103 8.05 9.16 -28.49
CA ASP A 103 8.18 10.47 -29.15
C ASP A 103 6.89 11.03 -29.78
N LYS A 104 5.80 10.24 -29.80
CA LYS A 104 4.50 10.68 -30.34
C LYS A 104 3.66 11.32 -29.23
N PRO A 105 3.42 12.65 -29.25
CA PRO A 105 2.68 13.34 -28.19
C PRO A 105 1.21 12.90 -28.17
N ARG A 106 0.89 11.91 -27.34
CA ARG A 106 -0.47 11.49 -27.04
C ARG A 106 -0.98 12.32 -25.87
N LEU A 107 -2.10 13.02 -26.07
CA LEU A 107 -2.82 13.68 -24.98
C LEU A 107 -3.19 12.63 -23.92
N PRO A 108 -2.93 12.88 -22.61
CA PRO A 108 -3.29 11.96 -21.55
C PRO A 108 -4.81 11.80 -21.49
N ARG A 109 -5.26 10.59 -21.17
CA ARG A 109 -6.68 10.25 -21.01
C ARG A 109 -6.90 9.62 -19.63
N PRO A 110 -8.10 9.75 -19.04
CA PRO A 110 -8.52 8.96 -17.89
C PRO A 110 -8.25 7.47 -18.13
N HIS A 111 -7.64 6.80 -17.16
CA HIS A 111 -7.41 5.35 -17.24
C HIS A 111 -8.77 4.62 -17.17
N PRO A 112 -9.02 3.54 -17.93
CA PRO A 112 -10.34 2.89 -17.98
C PRO A 112 -10.89 2.51 -16.61
N GLY A 113 -10.02 2.06 -15.70
CA GLY A 113 -10.39 1.82 -14.30
C GLY A 113 -10.91 3.06 -13.58
N ASP A 114 -10.30 4.24 -13.76
CA ASP A 114 -10.77 5.49 -13.12
C ASP A 114 -12.17 5.88 -13.63
N VAL A 115 -12.45 5.64 -14.91
CA VAL A 115 -13.80 5.81 -15.50
C VAL A 115 -14.81 4.89 -14.81
N THR A 116 -14.46 3.62 -14.59
CA THR A 116 -15.30 2.68 -13.84
C THR A 116 -15.53 3.13 -12.39
N LEU A 117 -14.48 3.59 -11.69
CA LEU A 117 -14.63 4.03 -10.29
C LEU A 117 -15.49 5.29 -10.17
N LEU A 118 -15.46 6.19 -11.16
CA LEU A 118 -16.35 7.36 -11.21
C LEU A 118 -17.80 6.95 -11.51
N ALA A 119 -18.02 5.97 -12.38
CA ALA A 119 -19.38 5.47 -12.68
C ALA A 119 -20.03 4.74 -11.49
N ASP A 120 -19.24 4.16 -10.59
CA ASP A 120 -19.69 3.54 -9.33
C ASP A 120 -20.17 4.56 -8.26
N LEU A 121 -19.88 5.85 -8.42
CA LEU A 121 -20.28 6.92 -7.48
C LEU A 121 -21.63 7.57 -7.86
N ALA A 122 -22.46 7.87 -6.86
CA ALA A 122 -23.76 8.50 -7.07
C ALA A 122 -23.66 9.94 -7.65
N PRO A 123 -24.63 10.40 -8.45
CA PRO A 123 -24.60 11.73 -9.05
C PRO A 123 -24.47 12.89 -8.04
N GLU A 124 -25.11 12.75 -6.88
CA GLU A 124 -25.17 13.75 -5.81
C GLU A 124 -23.95 13.75 -4.88
N THR A 125 -23.02 12.80 -5.01
CA THR A 125 -21.79 12.76 -4.20
C THR A 125 -20.91 13.97 -4.53
N ILE A 126 -20.49 14.73 -3.52
CA ILE A 126 -19.49 15.80 -3.69
C ILE A 126 -18.13 15.15 -4.01
N VAL A 127 -17.60 15.38 -5.20
CA VAL A 127 -16.31 14.82 -5.64
C VAL A 127 -15.33 15.93 -6.01
N ILE A 128 -14.16 15.91 -5.37
CA ILE A 128 -13.00 16.72 -5.73
C ILE A 128 -12.01 15.80 -6.47
N LEU A 129 -11.63 16.17 -7.70
CA LEU A 129 -10.63 15.44 -8.47
C LEU A 129 -9.23 15.85 -8.04
N VAL A 130 -8.41 14.88 -7.67
CA VAL A 130 -7.03 15.11 -7.20
C VAL A 130 -6.04 14.47 -8.17
N LEU A 131 -5.31 15.30 -8.92
CA LEU A 131 -4.28 14.86 -9.87
C LEU A 131 -2.93 14.81 -9.14
N ASN A 132 -2.58 13.65 -8.58
CA ASN A 132 -1.38 13.45 -7.79
C ASN A 132 -0.13 13.20 -8.66
N LYS A 133 1.04 13.35 -8.04
CA LYS A 133 2.39 13.10 -8.57
C LYS A 133 2.81 14.09 -9.67
N ILE A 134 2.37 15.35 -9.58
CA ILE A 134 2.76 16.38 -10.56
C ILE A 134 4.27 16.65 -10.61
N ASP A 135 5.01 16.28 -9.57
CA ASP A 135 6.48 16.28 -9.50
C ASP A 135 7.14 15.37 -10.55
N ARG A 136 6.41 14.39 -11.10
CA ARG A 136 6.88 13.48 -12.14
C ARG A 136 6.59 13.94 -13.56
N ILE A 137 5.83 15.03 -13.74
CA ILE A 137 5.42 15.51 -15.07
C ILE A 137 6.47 16.47 -15.60
N HIS A 138 7.11 16.13 -16.73
CA HIS A 138 8.07 17.03 -17.38
C HIS A 138 7.34 18.15 -18.15
N ASP A 139 6.30 17.83 -18.92
CA ASP A 139 5.48 18.83 -19.63
C ASP A 139 4.16 19.11 -18.88
N LYS A 140 4.15 20.18 -18.08
CA LYS A 140 2.95 20.61 -17.34
C LYS A 140 1.77 21.01 -18.22
N ARG A 141 1.96 21.25 -19.53
CA ARG A 141 0.85 21.54 -20.48
C ARG A 141 -0.12 20.36 -20.61
N LEU A 142 0.32 19.14 -20.29
CA LEU A 142 -0.49 17.93 -20.31
C LEU A 142 -1.59 17.89 -19.21
N LEU A 143 -1.51 18.76 -18.19
CA LEU A 143 -2.52 18.81 -17.13
C LEU A 143 -3.90 19.28 -17.62
N LEU A 144 -3.96 20.38 -18.38
CA LEU A 144 -5.24 20.95 -18.84
C LEU A 144 -6.06 19.98 -19.74
N PRO A 145 -5.46 19.27 -20.72
CA PRO A 145 -6.14 18.20 -21.45
C PRO A 145 -6.69 17.09 -20.56
N LEU A 146 -5.93 16.67 -19.52
CA LEU A 146 -6.39 15.62 -18.62
C LEU A 146 -7.55 16.08 -17.74
N MET A 147 -7.48 17.30 -17.19
CA MET A 147 -8.57 17.92 -16.42
C MET A 147 -9.84 18.05 -17.28
N SER A 148 -9.71 18.49 -18.53
CA SER A 148 -10.82 18.57 -19.50
C SER A 148 -11.41 17.18 -19.81
N ALA A 149 -10.57 16.17 -20.03
CA ALA A 149 -11.02 14.80 -20.29
C ALA A 149 -11.71 14.14 -19.08
N PHE A 150 -11.35 14.51 -17.85
CA PHE A 150 -12.11 14.10 -16.66
C PHE A 150 -13.43 14.87 -16.51
N GLY A 151 -13.45 16.18 -16.80
CA GLY A 151 -14.67 17.00 -16.78
C GLY A 151 -15.76 16.56 -17.77
N GLN A 152 -15.41 15.74 -18.76
CA GLN A 152 -16.37 15.05 -19.65
C GLN A 152 -17.03 13.81 -19.03
N LEU A 153 -16.56 13.32 -17.88
CA LEU A 153 -17.04 12.11 -17.20
C LEU A 153 -17.96 12.41 -16.00
N ARG A 154 -17.66 13.48 -15.26
CA ARG A 154 -18.42 13.99 -14.10
C ARG A 154 -18.11 15.47 -13.92
N GLU A 155 -19.08 16.24 -13.45
CA GLU A 155 -18.86 17.56 -12.87
C GLU A 155 -18.19 17.42 -11.49
N PHE A 156 -16.99 17.98 -11.33
CA PHE A 156 -16.24 17.96 -10.08
C PHE A 156 -16.33 19.31 -9.38
N THR A 157 -16.53 19.30 -8.07
CA THR A 157 -16.69 20.53 -7.28
C THR A 157 -15.41 21.35 -7.22
N ALA A 158 -14.25 20.66 -7.23
CA ALA A 158 -12.94 21.25 -7.46
C ALA A 158 -12.01 20.25 -8.16
N ILE A 159 -10.96 20.75 -8.82
CA ILE A 159 -9.94 19.94 -9.50
C ILE A 159 -8.55 20.43 -9.07
N VAL A 160 -7.82 19.64 -8.29
CA VAL A 160 -6.57 20.02 -7.64
C VAL A 160 -5.38 19.17 -8.12
N PRO A 161 -4.43 19.73 -8.88
CA PRO A 161 -3.13 19.12 -9.13
C PRO A 161 -2.22 19.24 -7.90
N LEU A 162 -1.58 18.15 -7.48
CA LEU A 162 -0.71 18.14 -6.28
C LEU A 162 0.44 17.12 -6.34
N SER A 163 1.37 17.23 -5.40
CA SER A 163 2.34 16.17 -5.09
C SER A 163 2.32 15.85 -3.60
N ALA A 164 1.60 14.79 -3.21
CA ALA A 164 1.50 14.36 -1.82
C ALA A 164 2.88 14.03 -1.22
N LEU A 165 3.79 13.49 -2.04
CA LEU A 165 5.18 13.18 -1.66
C LEU A 165 6.01 14.44 -1.34
N LYS A 166 5.72 15.57 -1.98
CA LYS A 166 6.39 16.86 -1.74
C LYS A 166 5.61 17.78 -0.80
N LYS A 167 4.43 17.35 -0.33
CA LYS A 167 3.40 18.16 0.34
C LYS A 167 2.91 19.39 -0.46
N ASP A 168 3.29 19.49 -1.74
CA ASP A 168 2.86 20.53 -2.68
C ASP A 168 1.37 20.32 -3.03
N GLY A 169 0.58 21.39 -3.03
CA GLY A 169 -0.87 21.37 -3.25
C GLY A 169 -1.73 20.73 -2.12
N VAL A 170 -1.13 20.15 -1.08
CA VAL A 170 -1.89 19.41 -0.05
C VAL A 170 -2.81 20.33 0.76
N ALA A 171 -2.31 21.49 1.24
CA ALA A 171 -3.13 22.45 1.98
C ALA A 171 -4.36 22.92 1.18
N HIS A 172 -4.19 23.12 -0.13
CA HIS A 172 -5.29 23.52 -1.02
C HIS A 172 -6.39 22.45 -1.12
N VAL A 173 -6.06 21.15 -1.08
CA VAL A 173 -7.09 20.10 -0.96
C VAL A 173 -7.85 20.21 0.35
N LEU A 174 -7.17 20.48 1.47
CA LEU A 174 -7.84 20.66 2.76
C LEU A 174 -8.72 21.93 2.75
N ASP A 175 -8.29 23.00 2.09
CA ASP A 175 -9.08 24.23 1.88
C ASP A 175 -10.36 23.97 1.05
N GLU A 176 -10.29 23.16 -0.01
CA GLU A 176 -11.47 22.79 -0.83
C GLU A 176 -12.41 21.89 -0.01
N VAL A 177 -11.89 20.84 0.63
CA VAL A 177 -12.69 19.92 1.46
C VAL A 177 -13.43 20.66 2.57
N ALA A 178 -12.75 21.53 3.32
CA ALA A 178 -13.30 22.25 4.46
C ALA A 178 -14.53 23.12 4.11
N ARG A 179 -14.65 23.60 2.86
CA ARG A 179 -15.81 24.37 2.38
C ARG A 179 -17.05 23.51 2.14
N HIS A 180 -16.86 22.21 1.91
CA HIS A 180 -17.93 21.26 1.56
C HIS A 180 -18.35 20.34 2.71
N LEU A 181 -17.56 20.25 3.80
CA LEU A 181 -18.01 19.59 5.02
C LEU A 181 -19.21 20.32 5.65
N PRO A 182 -20.15 19.59 6.29
CA PRO A 182 -21.31 20.18 6.94
C PRO A 182 -20.93 20.97 8.20
N GLU A 183 -21.80 21.90 8.60
CA GLU A 183 -21.65 22.67 9.85
C GLU A 183 -22.03 21.79 11.04
N ALA A 184 -21.01 21.40 11.79
CA ALA A 184 -21.07 20.41 12.85
C ALA A 184 -19.90 20.64 13.84
N PRO A 185 -20.10 20.36 15.15
CA PRO A 185 -19.00 20.36 16.11
C PRO A 185 -17.99 19.26 15.75
N TRP A 186 -16.74 19.44 16.18
CA TRP A 186 -15.72 18.38 16.05
C TRP A 186 -16.10 17.15 16.87
N GLN A 187 -15.78 15.96 16.34
CA GLN A 187 -16.12 14.66 16.92
C GLN A 187 -15.00 14.09 17.79
N HIS A 188 -13.74 14.46 17.52
CA HIS A 188 -12.53 13.96 18.18
C HIS A 188 -11.77 15.07 18.93
N GLY A 189 -10.78 14.70 19.73
CA GLY A 189 -9.83 15.63 20.34
C GLY A 189 -8.91 16.31 19.32
N ALA A 190 -8.41 17.51 19.63
CA ALA A 190 -7.50 18.25 18.74
C ALA A 190 -6.19 17.49 18.42
N GLU A 191 -5.70 16.69 19.37
CA GLU A 191 -4.52 15.82 19.28
C GLU A 191 -4.87 14.38 18.85
N GLU A 192 -6.16 14.06 18.67
CA GLU A 192 -6.63 12.71 18.36
C GLU A 192 -6.54 12.46 16.84
N MET A 193 -5.67 11.53 16.44
CA MET A 193 -5.35 11.32 15.03
C MET A 193 -6.11 10.17 14.37
N THR A 194 -6.73 9.26 15.12
CA THR A 194 -7.34 8.02 14.59
C THR A 194 -8.19 7.31 15.64
N ASP A 195 -9.22 6.57 15.20
CA ASP A 195 -10.07 5.71 16.04
C ASP A 195 -9.48 4.29 16.24
N ARG A 196 -8.39 3.96 15.52
CA ARG A 196 -7.84 2.61 15.49
C ARG A 196 -6.93 2.36 16.70
N PRO A 197 -7.09 1.23 17.43
CA PRO A 197 -6.28 0.94 18.60
C PRO A 197 -4.83 0.59 18.21
N THR A 198 -3.85 0.91 19.05
CA THR A 198 -2.40 0.74 18.82
C THR A 198 -2.00 -0.62 18.23
N ARG A 199 -2.65 -1.70 18.68
CA ARG A 199 -2.44 -3.08 18.16
C ARG A 199 -2.68 -3.21 16.64
N PHE A 200 -3.60 -2.44 16.06
CA PHE A 200 -3.83 -2.42 14.61
C PHE A 200 -2.60 -1.88 13.88
N PHE A 201 -2.04 -0.78 14.36
CA PHE A 201 -0.82 -0.21 13.79
C PHE A 201 0.40 -1.12 14.00
N ALA A 202 0.50 -1.83 15.12
CA ALA A 202 1.55 -2.84 15.30
C ALA A 202 1.52 -3.93 14.20
N ALA A 203 0.33 -4.48 13.89
CA ALA A 203 0.18 -5.43 12.78
C ALA A 203 0.52 -4.81 11.42
N GLU A 204 0.05 -3.58 11.17
CA GLU A 204 0.34 -2.84 9.94
C GLU A 204 1.84 -2.52 9.78
N TYR A 205 2.57 -2.26 10.85
CA TYR A 205 4.00 -1.92 10.79
C TYR A 205 4.87 -3.15 10.55
N VAL A 206 4.51 -4.32 11.11
CA VAL A 206 5.09 -5.62 10.71
C VAL A 206 4.78 -5.90 9.24
N ARG A 207 3.52 -5.69 8.81
CA ARG A 207 3.09 -5.89 7.43
C ARG A 207 3.80 -4.94 6.45
N GLU A 208 4.09 -3.70 6.86
CA GLU A 208 4.89 -2.75 6.10
C GLU A 208 6.30 -3.29 5.82
N GLN A 209 6.96 -3.88 6.82
CA GLN A 209 8.30 -4.45 6.59
C GLN A 209 8.25 -5.70 5.71
N ILE A 210 7.21 -6.54 5.82
CA ILE A 210 6.97 -7.65 4.88
C ILE A 210 6.81 -7.12 3.44
N LEU A 211 6.00 -6.08 3.24
CA LEU A 211 5.77 -5.44 1.93
C LEU A 211 7.02 -4.78 1.33
N ARG A 212 8.00 -4.40 2.16
CA ARG A 212 9.29 -3.80 1.77
C ARG A 212 10.38 -4.86 1.52
N ALA A 213 10.42 -5.90 2.35
CA ALA A 213 11.49 -6.90 2.37
C ALA A 213 11.26 -8.07 1.39
N THR A 214 10.02 -8.30 0.96
CA THR A 214 9.66 -9.42 0.06
C THR A 214 9.19 -8.94 -1.33
N LYS A 215 9.12 -9.88 -2.29
CA LYS A 215 8.78 -9.63 -3.71
C LYS A 215 7.83 -10.70 -4.24
N ALA A 216 7.45 -10.59 -5.52
CA ALA A 216 6.53 -11.50 -6.20
C ALA A 216 5.18 -11.62 -5.46
N GLU A 217 4.66 -12.83 -5.22
CA GLU A 217 3.35 -13.03 -4.59
C GLU A 217 3.36 -12.96 -3.06
N VAL A 218 4.54 -13.00 -2.41
CA VAL A 218 4.66 -13.03 -0.94
C VAL A 218 4.01 -11.80 -0.27
N PRO A 219 4.28 -10.54 -0.70
CA PRO A 219 3.58 -9.35 -0.17
C PRO A 219 2.05 -9.45 -0.19
N HIS A 220 1.50 -10.17 -1.17
CA HIS A 220 0.07 -10.30 -1.41
C HIS A 220 -0.57 -11.51 -0.69
N ALA A 221 0.24 -12.41 -0.12
CA ALA A 221 -0.20 -13.64 0.53
C ALA A 221 0.01 -13.66 2.06
N CYS A 222 0.74 -12.68 2.61
CA CYS A 222 0.92 -12.51 4.05
C CYS A 222 -0.26 -11.74 4.69
N ALA A 223 -0.63 -12.11 5.92
CA ALA A 223 -1.38 -11.28 6.88
C ALA A 223 -0.65 -11.28 8.24
N VAL A 224 -1.00 -10.35 9.13
CA VAL A 224 -0.43 -10.26 10.48
C VAL A 224 -1.58 -10.18 11.49
N HIS A 225 -1.51 -10.98 12.54
CA HIS A 225 -2.41 -10.94 13.69
C HIS A 225 -1.59 -10.52 14.93
N ILE A 226 -2.20 -9.83 15.88
CA ILE A 226 -1.59 -9.57 17.20
C ILE A 226 -2.25 -10.49 18.20
N ASP A 227 -1.53 -11.55 18.59
CA ASP A 227 -1.98 -12.56 19.54
C ASP A 227 -1.98 -12.00 20.98
N ARG A 228 -1.01 -11.14 21.31
CA ARG A 228 -0.94 -10.43 22.60
C ARG A 228 -0.46 -8.99 22.42
N PHE A 229 -1.05 -8.08 23.19
CA PHE A 229 -0.57 -6.71 23.33
C PHE A 229 -0.71 -6.30 24.80
N PHE A 230 0.42 -6.11 25.50
CA PHE A 230 0.44 -5.83 26.94
C PHE A 230 1.31 -4.61 27.27
N GLU A 231 0.67 -3.59 27.85
CA GLU A 231 1.35 -2.42 28.39
C GLU A 231 1.38 -2.46 29.93
N PRO A 232 2.57 -2.54 30.54
CA PRO A 232 2.70 -2.42 31.99
C PRO A 232 2.21 -1.06 32.49
N ALA A 233 1.28 -1.08 33.44
CA ALA A 233 0.59 0.10 33.97
C ALA A 233 1.49 1.06 34.79
N GLY A 234 2.69 0.63 35.18
CA GLY A 234 3.69 1.47 35.86
C GLY A 234 4.72 2.12 34.94
N GLY A 235 4.54 2.02 33.62
CA GLY A 235 5.63 2.25 32.65
C GLY A 235 6.53 1.01 32.49
N GLY A 236 7.51 1.10 31.59
CA GLY A 236 8.36 -0.03 31.18
C GLY A 236 8.07 -0.53 29.76
N VAL A 237 8.67 -1.66 29.39
CA VAL A 237 8.61 -2.26 28.05
C VAL A 237 7.19 -2.71 27.69
N VAL A 238 6.74 -2.45 26.46
CA VAL A 238 5.49 -2.98 25.90
C VAL A 238 5.75 -4.34 25.28
N HIS A 239 4.95 -5.35 25.60
CA HIS A 239 5.12 -6.71 25.08
C HIS A 239 4.07 -7.01 24.00
N ILE A 240 4.53 -7.45 22.83
CA ILE A 240 3.69 -7.72 21.66
C ILE A 240 4.06 -9.08 21.07
N ASP A 241 3.08 -9.97 21.02
CA ASP A 241 3.18 -11.28 20.38
C ASP A 241 2.37 -11.25 19.07
N ALA A 242 2.97 -11.59 17.92
CA ALA A 242 2.30 -11.46 16.61
C ALA A 242 2.61 -12.60 15.61
N THR A 243 1.55 -13.20 15.07
CA THR A 243 1.62 -14.26 14.05
C THR A 243 1.54 -13.68 12.63
N ILE A 244 2.54 -14.01 11.80
CA ILE A 244 2.54 -13.78 10.35
C ILE A 244 1.92 -15.00 9.67
N HIS A 245 0.75 -14.83 9.05
CA HIS A 245 0.03 -15.88 8.34
C HIS A 245 0.39 -15.90 6.85
N VAL A 246 0.73 -17.07 6.30
CA VAL A 246 1.05 -17.29 4.87
C VAL A 246 0.30 -18.49 4.30
N GLU A 247 0.06 -18.55 2.99
CA GLU A 247 -0.76 -19.63 2.40
C GLU A 247 0.01 -20.94 2.12
N ARG A 248 1.34 -20.90 1.94
CA ARG A 248 2.15 -22.05 1.48
C ARG A 248 3.50 -22.18 2.19
N PRO A 249 4.08 -23.40 2.32
CA PRO A 249 5.39 -23.62 2.94
C PRO A 249 6.53 -22.79 2.35
N GLY A 250 6.61 -22.64 1.02
CA GLY A 250 7.62 -21.80 0.38
C GLY A 250 7.53 -20.32 0.76
N GLN A 251 6.33 -19.82 1.10
CA GLN A 251 6.15 -18.45 1.58
C GLN A 251 6.61 -18.31 3.04
N LYS A 252 6.41 -19.34 3.87
CA LYS A 252 6.98 -19.41 5.24
C LYS A 252 8.52 -19.36 5.17
N ALA A 253 9.12 -20.19 4.31
CA ALA A 253 10.57 -20.20 4.11
C ALA A 253 11.12 -18.84 3.64
N ILE A 254 10.42 -18.12 2.75
CA ILE A 254 10.83 -16.77 2.32
C ILE A 254 10.70 -15.73 3.44
N ILE A 255 9.68 -15.81 4.31
CA ILE A 255 9.51 -14.87 5.44
C ILE A 255 10.54 -15.13 6.54
N ILE A 256 10.91 -16.39 6.80
CA ILE A 256 11.96 -16.73 7.77
C ILE A 256 13.35 -16.36 7.20
N GLY A 257 13.65 -16.79 5.97
CA GLY A 257 14.97 -16.63 5.35
C GLY A 257 16.01 -17.64 5.89
N ALA A 258 17.22 -17.62 5.32
CA ALA A 258 18.34 -18.36 5.89
C ALA A 258 18.69 -17.81 7.28
N GLY A 259 18.99 -18.69 8.26
CA GLY A 259 19.35 -18.27 9.63
C GLY A 259 18.30 -17.39 10.34
N ALA A 260 17.03 -17.43 9.90
CA ALA A 260 15.98 -16.49 10.30
C ALA A 260 16.27 -14.99 10.00
N GLU A 261 17.25 -14.67 9.16
CA GLU A 261 17.71 -13.29 8.88
C GLU A 261 16.58 -12.38 8.38
N MET A 262 15.70 -12.89 7.51
CA MET A 262 14.57 -12.12 6.97
C MET A 262 13.58 -11.76 8.08
N LEU A 263 13.25 -12.72 8.96
CA LEU A 263 12.33 -12.49 10.07
C LEU A 263 12.94 -11.55 11.12
N LYS A 264 14.22 -11.73 11.47
CA LYS A 264 14.97 -10.83 12.35
C LYS A 264 14.99 -9.39 11.80
N ARG A 265 15.18 -9.22 10.48
CA ARG A 265 15.14 -7.92 9.80
C ARG A 265 13.74 -7.29 9.80
N ILE A 266 12.70 -8.07 9.52
CA ILE A 266 11.29 -7.63 9.59
C ILE A 266 10.93 -7.18 11.01
N GLY A 267 11.28 -7.99 12.01
CA GLY A 267 11.04 -7.71 13.42
C GLY A 267 11.76 -6.47 13.92
N THR A 268 13.06 -6.34 13.69
CA THR A 268 13.85 -5.17 14.08
C THR A 268 13.31 -3.87 13.47
N GLN A 269 12.96 -3.87 12.18
CA GLN A 269 12.42 -2.69 11.50
C GLN A 269 10.98 -2.37 11.93
N ALA A 270 10.17 -3.37 12.26
CA ALA A 270 8.83 -3.17 12.80
C ALA A 270 8.87 -2.64 14.24
N ARG A 271 9.71 -3.23 15.10
CA ARG A 271 9.89 -2.87 16.52
C ARG A 271 10.16 -1.38 16.68
N GLY A 272 11.19 -0.83 16.00
CA GLY A 272 11.49 0.61 16.07
C GLY A 272 10.33 1.50 15.62
N ARG A 273 9.58 1.09 14.59
CA ARG A 273 8.37 1.80 14.10
C ARG A 273 7.22 1.77 15.10
N ILE A 274 7.12 0.72 15.93
CA ILE A 274 6.14 0.64 17.03
C ILE A 274 6.64 1.46 18.23
N GLU A 275 7.93 1.43 18.56
CA GLU A 275 8.54 2.24 19.62
C GLU A 275 8.33 3.76 19.38
N GLU A 276 8.42 4.22 18.13
CA GLU A 276 8.05 5.57 17.69
C GLU A 276 6.58 5.92 17.99
N LEU A 277 5.66 4.94 17.88
CA LEU A 277 4.23 5.13 18.11
C LEU A 277 3.84 5.08 19.59
N VAL A 278 4.46 4.20 20.38
CA VAL A 278 4.14 4.04 21.82
C VAL A 278 4.99 4.92 22.74
N GLY A 279 6.06 5.56 22.23
CA GLY A 279 6.97 6.39 23.02
C GLY A 279 7.74 5.62 24.11
N ARG A 280 7.83 4.29 23.96
CA ARG A 280 8.34 3.31 24.94
C ARG A 280 9.12 2.22 24.20
N GLN A 281 10.02 1.53 24.88
CA GLN A 281 10.65 0.30 24.36
C GLN A 281 9.59 -0.79 24.15
N VAL A 282 9.79 -1.63 23.15
CA VAL A 282 8.89 -2.73 22.77
C VAL A 282 9.69 -4.03 22.71
N ASN A 283 9.22 -5.09 23.37
CA ASN A 283 9.62 -6.46 23.03
C ASN A 283 8.56 -7.00 22.05
N LEU A 284 9.01 -7.39 20.86
CA LEU A 284 8.17 -7.86 19.75
C LEU A 284 8.58 -9.28 19.39
N LYS A 285 7.71 -10.26 19.62
CA LYS A 285 7.90 -11.64 19.15
C LYS A 285 7.10 -11.90 17.88
N LEU A 286 7.71 -12.62 16.94
CA LEU A 286 7.11 -12.95 15.65
C LEU A 286 7.16 -14.47 15.39
N TRP A 287 6.00 -15.05 15.06
CA TRP A 287 5.87 -16.44 14.59
C TRP A 287 5.41 -16.46 13.13
N VAL A 288 5.75 -17.52 12.38
CA VAL A 288 5.32 -17.66 10.98
C VAL A 288 4.47 -18.92 10.78
N ARG A 289 3.17 -18.73 10.59
CA ARG A 289 2.16 -19.78 10.51
C ARG A 289 1.63 -19.97 9.10
N ILE A 290 1.45 -21.24 8.70
CA ILE A 290 0.78 -21.57 7.44
C ILE A 290 -0.73 -21.65 7.69
N SER A 291 -1.49 -20.76 7.02
CA SER A 291 -2.95 -20.71 6.95
C SER A 291 -3.37 -20.86 5.49
N PRO A 292 -3.58 -22.10 4.98
CA PRO A 292 -3.88 -22.33 3.57
C PRO A 292 -5.12 -21.59 3.09
N ASP A 293 -5.04 -21.00 1.90
CA ASP A 293 -6.15 -20.34 1.19
C ASP A 293 -6.93 -19.27 2.00
N TRP A 294 -6.32 -18.67 3.03
CA TRP A 294 -6.99 -17.71 3.92
C TRP A 294 -7.66 -16.54 3.17
N ARG A 295 -7.06 -16.08 2.06
CA ARG A 295 -7.62 -15.00 1.21
C ARG A 295 -8.90 -15.37 0.47
N LYS A 296 -9.24 -16.67 0.40
CA LYS A 296 -10.47 -17.22 -0.19
C LYS A 296 -11.51 -17.59 0.87
N SER A 297 -11.16 -17.60 2.15
CA SER A 297 -12.03 -18.06 3.23
C SER A 297 -12.66 -16.89 3.98
N SER A 298 -13.98 -16.76 3.87
CA SER A 298 -14.76 -15.75 4.60
C SER A 298 -14.56 -15.79 6.11
N ARG A 299 -14.28 -16.97 6.69
CA ARG A 299 -14.04 -17.16 8.12
C ARG A 299 -12.66 -16.65 8.55
N GLU A 300 -11.60 -17.04 7.83
CA GLU A 300 -10.24 -16.60 8.15
C GLU A 300 -10.12 -15.08 7.99
N LEU A 301 -10.78 -14.50 6.98
CA LEU A 301 -10.82 -13.05 6.79
C LEU A 301 -11.45 -12.31 7.97
N GLN A 302 -12.49 -12.86 8.60
CA GLN A 302 -13.06 -12.26 9.80
C GLN A 302 -12.11 -12.41 11.01
N GLN A 303 -11.52 -13.60 11.20
CA GLN A 303 -10.55 -13.84 12.29
C GLN A 303 -9.28 -12.98 12.17
N LEU A 304 -8.91 -12.60 10.94
CA LEU A 304 -7.81 -11.68 10.62
C LEU A 304 -8.25 -10.20 10.55
N GLY A 305 -9.48 -9.85 10.94
CA GLY A 305 -10.00 -8.48 11.01
C GLY A 305 -10.53 -7.89 9.70
N TYR A 306 -10.19 -8.47 8.54
CA TYR A 306 -10.54 -7.98 7.19
C TYR A 306 -12.04 -8.00 6.83
N ARG A 307 -12.95 -8.27 7.77
CA ARG A 307 -14.39 -8.32 7.52
C ARG A 307 -15.29 -7.75 8.62
N ASP A 308 -14.74 -7.20 9.69
CA ASP A 308 -15.55 -6.55 10.74
C ASP A 308 -15.94 -5.13 10.29
N ALA A 309 -17.03 -5.08 9.51
CA ALA A 309 -17.57 -3.90 8.87
C ALA A 309 -18.32 -2.96 9.83
N THR A 310 -17.67 -2.57 10.93
CA THR A 310 -18.11 -1.47 11.79
C THR A 310 -16.93 -0.82 12.50
N GLY A 311 -16.71 0.47 12.23
CA GLY A 311 -16.10 1.41 13.19
C GLY A 311 -17.09 1.70 14.33
N GLY A 312 -17.61 0.64 14.94
CA GLY A 312 -18.65 0.71 15.96
C GLY A 312 -18.00 0.96 17.29
N ALA A 313 -18.07 2.21 17.77
CA ALA A 313 -17.67 2.56 19.12
C ALA A 313 -18.48 1.71 20.13
N SER A 314 -17.85 0.66 20.66
CA SER A 314 -18.37 -0.04 21.84
C SER A 314 -18.22 0.88 23.04
N ALA A 315 -19.19 1.79 23.18
CA ALA A 315 -19.39 2.63 24.37
C ALA A 315 -19.91 1.79 25.54
N THR A 316 -19.23 0.67 25.83
CA THR A 316 -19.42 -0.15 27.02
C THR A 316 -18.31 0.23 27.99
N GLY A 317 -18.65 1.00 29.03
CA GLY A 317 -17.69 1.42 30.05
C GLY A 317 -17.07 0.21 30.76
N GLY A 318 -15.88 -0.18 30.33
CA GLY A 318 -15.26 -1.47 30.65
C GLY A 318 -14.06 -1.35 31.58
N THR A 319 -14.26 -0.89 32.82
CA THR A 319 -13.28 -1.12 33.90
C THR A 319 -13.32 -2.60 34.32
N LEU A 320 -12.86 -3.49 33.43
CA LEU A 320 -12.73 -4.91 33.70
C LEU A 320 -11.33 -5.19 34.26
N LEU A 321 -11.27 -5.01 35.58
CA LEU A 321 -10.38 -5.65 36.55
C LEU A 321 -9.15 -6.40 36.02
N PHE A 322 -8.00 -6.02 36.60
CA PHE A 322 -6.85 -6.92 36.78
C PHE A 322 -7.32 -8.31 37.23
N ALA A 323 -7.11 -9.29 36.38
CA ALA A 323 -7.09 -10.71 36.73
C ALA A 323 -5.78 -11.26 36.19
N ASN A 324 -4.97 -11.87 37.06
CA ASN A 324 -3.82 -12.65 36.59
C ASN A 324 -4.39 -13.87 35.85
N LEU A 325 -4.27 -13.88 34.52
CA LEU A 325 -4.26 -15.16 33.82
C LEU A 325 -2.94 -15.87 34.20
N PRO A 326 -2.96 -17.20 34.41
CA PRO A 326 -1.74 -17.95 34.67
C PRO A 326 -0.81 -17.89 33.45
N ASP A 327 0.49 -18.10 33.68
CA ASP A 327 1.51 -18.10 32.63
C ASP A 327 1.37 -19.29 31.64
N ASP A 328 0.43 -20.21 31.92
CA ASP A 328 0.20 -21.48 31.23
C ASP A 328 -0.66 -21.37 29.93
N ILE A 329 -0.57 -20.27 29.18
CA ILE A 329 -1.15 -20.22 27.82
C ILE A 329 -0.14 -20.86 26.85
N GLU A 330 -0.40 -22.10 26.44
CA GLU A 330 0.44 -22.80 25.44
C GLU A 330 0.60 -21.96 24.17
N ALA A 331 1.85 -21.68 23.80
CA ALA A 331 2.18 -20.92 22.60
C ALA A 331 1.66 -21.64 21.33
N PRO A 332 1.19 -20.90 20.31
CA PRO A 332 0.69 -21.49 19.08
C PRO A 332 1.79 -22.26 18.35
N GLN A 333 1.50 -23.48 17.89
CA GLN A 333 2.46 -24.31 17.15
C GLN A 333 2.94 -23.62 15.86
N GLY A 334 4.16 -23.09 15.93
CA GLY A 334 4.87 -22.39 14.87
C GLY A 334 6.33 -22.16 15.29
N ASP A 335 7.16 -21.75 14.34
CA ASP A 335 8.58 -21.55 14.61
C ASP A 335 8.73 -20.19 15.31
N GLU A 336 9.15 -20.22 16.59
CA GLU A 336 9.49 -19.01 17.34
C GLU A 336 10.92 -18.59 17.02
N VAL A 337 11.13 -17.28 16.84
CA VAL A 337 12.46 -16.69 16.76
C VAL A 337 12.51 -15.53 17.74
N ASP A 338 13.28 -15.70 18.82
CA ASP A 338 13.55 -14.59 19.73
C ASP A 338 14.45 -13.56 19.04
N LEU A 339 14.10 -12.28 19.18
CA LEU A 339 14.81 -11.17 18.54
C LEU A 339 15.88 -10.57 19.46
N ASP A 340 15.81 -10.83 20.77
CA ASP A 340 16.71 -10.26 21.78
C ASP A 340 17.81 -11.24 22.22
N ALA A 341 17.86 -12.45 21.63
CA ALA A 341 18.89 -13.44 21.89
C ALA A 341 20.27 -13.00 21.32
N PRO A 342 21.37 -13.13 22.10
CA PRO A 342 22.71 -12.85 21.60
C PRO A 342 23.11 -13.86 20.52
N GLU A 343 24.03 -13.45 19.64
CA GLU A 343 24.61 -14.35 18.65
C GLU A 343 25.56 -15.34 19.35
N GLU A 344 25.18 -16.62 19.35
CA GLU A 344 26.10 -17.70 19.73
C GLU A 344 27.07 -17.94 18.56
N ASP A 345 28.37 -17.92 18.87
CA ASP A 345 29.46 -18.12 17.92
C ASP A 345 29.59 -19.62 17.62
N ASP A 346 28.82 -20.10 16.63
CA ASP A 346 28.82 -21.48 16.12
C ASP A 346 30.17 -21.81 15.44
N GLY A 347 31.20 -22.00 16.28
CA GLY A 347 32.58 -22.30 15.90
C GLY A 347 32.74 -23.68 15.26
N LEU A 348 32.31 -23.83 14.01
CA LEU A 348 32.53 -25.01 13.20
C LEU A 348 33.90 -24.96 12.53
N GLU A 349 34.80 -25.84 12.98
CA GLU A 349 36.10 -26.05 12.35
C GLU A 349 35.93 -26.55 10.91
N SER A 350 36.71 -26.01 9.97
CA SER A 350 36.62 -26.36 8.56
C SER A 350 37.29 -27.71 8.29
N GLU A 351 36.50 -28.78 8.20
CA GLU A 351 36.98 -30.06 7.68
C GLU A 351 37.50 -29.90 6.24
N GLN A 352 38.67 -30.49 5.99
CA GLN A 352 39.36 -30.40 4.70
C GLN A 352 38.81 -31.47 3.75
N ILE A 353 38.41 -31.06 2.54
CA ILE A 353 38.11 -32.00 1.46
C ILE A 353 39.41 -32.20 0.69
N GLU A 354 39.99 -33.40 0.83
CA GLU A 354 41.08 -33.86 -0.03
C GLU A 354 40.56 -34.04 -1.47
N ILE A 355 41.38 -33.68 -2.45
CA ILE A 355 41.12 -33.89 -3.88
C ILE A 355 42.29 -34.71 -4.40
N ASP A 356 42.03 -35.95 -4.83
CA ASP A 356 43.02 -36.81 -5.47
C ASP A 356 43.40 -36.25 -6.85
N GLU A 357 44.70 -36.12 -7.11
CA GLU A 357 45.28 -35.87 -8.44
C GLU A 357 45.86 -37.19 -8.98
N ASP A 358 45.35 -37.70 -10.11
CA ASP A 358 46.14 -38.38 -11.16
C ASP A 358 45.25 -38.88 -12.32
N GLU A 359 45.48 -38.37 -13.54
CA GLU A 359 45.88 -39.16 -14.72
C GLU A 359 46.10 -38.25 -15.96
N THR A 360 47.38 -38.03 -16.27
CA THR A 360 47.96 -37.65 -17.59
C THR A 360 47.70 -38.72 -18.66
N ASP A 361 47.78 -38.54 -19.98
CA ASP A 361 48.09 -37.42 -20.90
C ASP A 361 47.59 -37.86 -22.30
N ASP A 362 47.32 -36.93 -23.24
CA ASP A 362 47.85 -37.06 -24.62
C ASP A 362 47.85 -35.70 -25.35
N ASP A 363 48.75 -35.52 -26.31
CA ASP A 363 49.09 -34.23 -26.95
C ASP A 363 49.03 -34.33 -28.48
N SER A 364 48.47 -33.33 -29.16
CA SER A 364 48.79 -33.05 -30.57
C SER A 364 48.31 -31.68 -31.06
N ALA A 365 49.29 -30.80 -31.23
CA ALA A 365 49.24 -29.52 -31.94
C ALA A 365 48.46 -29.51 -33.28
N LEU A 366 47.90 -28.34 -33.62
CA LEU A 366 48.26 -27.60 -34.84
C LEU A 366 47.74 -26.15 -34.86
N SER A 367 48.35 -25.31 -35.69
CA SER A 367 48.03 -23.90 -35.98
C SER A 367 48.56 -23.59 -37.41
N PRO A 368 48.46 -22.37 -38.02
CA PRO A 368 47.76 -21.12 -37.65
C PRO A 368 47.04 -20.41 -38.85
N GLN A 369 46.67 -19.12 -38.68
CA GLN A 369 46.62 -18.01 -39.70
C GLN A 369 45.52 -17.92 -40.80
N GLY A 370 45.29 -16.67 -41.24
CA GLY A 370 44.51 -16.23 -42.43
C GLY A 370 43.02 -15.91 -42.11
N ASP A 371 42.43 -14.72 -42.23
CA ASP A 371 42.56 -13.47 -43.05
C ASP A 371 41.55 -13.33 -44.21
N GLU A 372 40.90 -12.16 -44.20
CA GLU A 372 40.22 -11.35 -45.25
C GLU A 372 39.28 -11.94 -46.34
N ALA A 373 38.02 -11.48 -46.25
CA ALA A 373 37.25 -10.73 -47.27
C ALA A 373 36.54 -11.40 -48.47
N ASP A 374 35.52 -10.65 -48.94
CA ASP A 374 34.82 -10.68 -50.25
C ASP A 374 34.07 -11.96 -50.68
N ALA A 375 33.02 -11.93 -51.51
CA ALA A 375 32.02 -10.91 -51.88
C ALA A 375 30.87 -11.61 -52.67
N ASP A 376 29.84 -10.86 -53.09
CA ASP A 376 28.92 -11.18 -54.22
C ASP A 376 27.94 -12.41 -54.07
N SER A 377 26.76 -12.45 -54.71
CA SER A 377 25.99 -11.43 -55.45
C SER A 377 24.46 -11.74 -55.47
N ASP A 378 23.67 -10.71 -55.87
CA ASP A 378 22.33 -10.78 -56.52
C ASP A 378 21.13 -11.36 -55.72
N ASP A 379 19.86 -11.06 -56.02
CA ASP A 379 19.26 -10.60 -57.29
C ASP A 379 18.01 -9.68 -57.13
N GLU A 380 17.49 -9.18 -58.26
CA GLU A 380 16.33 -8.32 -58.58
C GLU A 380 14.95 -8.65 -57.92
N SER A 381 13.86 -7.84 -57.96
CA SER A 381 13.45 -6.63 -58.75
C SER A 381 12.24 -5.88 -58.14
N GLY A 382 12.03 -4.61 -58.54
CA GLY A 382 10.71 -3.93 -58.67
C GLY A 382 10.06 -3.30 -57.41
N ASP A 383 9.24 -2.25 -57.49
CA ASP A 383 8.92 -1.34 -58.62
C ASP A 383 8.35 0.02 -58.11
N SER A 384 8.14 0.99 -58.99
CA SER A 384 7.78 2.40 -58.70
C SER A 384 6.87 3.03 -59.78
N ASP A 385 5.98 3.99 -59.54
CA ASP A 385 5.65 4.75 -58.31
C ASP A 385 4.09 4.99 -58.29
N GLU A 386 3.40 6.11 -58.00
CA GLU A 386 3.73 7.50 -57.63
C GLU A 386 2.67 8.04 -56.62
N ALA A 387 1.62 8.74 -57.07
CA ALA A 387 0.55 9.29 -56.22
C ALA A 387 -0.76 9.53 -57.01
N ASP A 388 -1.91 9.60 -56.32
CA ASP A 388 -2.86 10.72 -56.52
C ASP A 388 -3.94 10.83 -55.42
N GLU A 389 -4.37 12.06 -55.17
CA GLU A 389 -5.53 12.52 -54.38
C GLU A 389 -6.15 13.71 -55.16
N PRO A 390 -7.39 14.18 -54.90
CA PRO A 390 -8.55 13.55 -54.27
C PRO A 390 -9.84 13.71 -55.12
N ALA A 391 -10.95 13.11 -54.69
CA ALA A 391 -12.29 13.53 -55.11
C ALA A 391 -13.32 13.28 -53.99
N ALA A 392 -14.37 14.10 -53.94
CA ALA A 392 -15.47 13.99 -53.00
C ALA A 392 -16.80 13.79 -53.75
N GLU A 393 -17.79 13.16 -53.11
CA GLU A 393 -19.18 13.35 -53.49
C GLU A 393 -20.13 13.15 -52.29
N GLU A 394 -21.18 13.96 -52.23
CA GLU A 394 -22.28 13.84 -51.27
C GLU A 394 -23.37 12.95 -51.89
N ASN A 395 -24.07 12.12 -51.09
CA ASN A 395 -25.52 12.26 -50.84
C ASN A 395 -26.14 11.11 -50.03
N GLN A 396 -27.22 11.48 -49.31
CA GLN A 396 -28.35 10.66 -48.81
C GLN A 396 -28.05 9.57 -47.76
#